data_AF-A0A9E7U7T0-F1
#
_entry.id   AF-A0A9E7U7T0-F1
#
_cell.length_a   1.000
_cell.length_b   1.000
_cell.length_c   1.000
_cell.angle_alpha   90.00
_cell.angle_beta   90.00
_cell.angle_gamma   90.00
#
_symmetry.space_group_name_H-M   'P 1'
#
loop_
_entity.id
_entity.type
_entity.pdbx_description
1 polymer ?
#
loop_
_entity_poly.entity_id
_entity_poly.type
_entity_poly.pdbx_seq_one_letter_code
_entity_poly.pdbx_strand_id
1 'polypeptide(L)'
;MSDRLPQFPGATRRAVLGSIGATVGGLALAGSSSASGGEPSVVLRQGDTCVPVPAFSGDQSVEAFYDYRLPGQYVSETNGAFPQGDGTPYSSEGTAALQRDGTSLLLLYDGPEGLSLVVVHGSLEAGPTGGGSVTLELEGLPADGSWAVRDDYYVDPETGAIAESNYDVWRVDDPVHVVDWTWADGRTDGGAFRGLGDEFSVTITPGFDEDAALFGQHYEGTVESWELLSPDGDGVKRVSLDQTTAVTLETGTCDGGDGHEVDDDERSVAPVETVEFKRCSEAWVVFERSFDGSVGVTVKTTAGQYEVEISGGHLQRVPGQFGDSPLFKWRVTGDEKVLAVETPDGWFENDHRCTQDEDDRDDNDDRDDEDDEDDDDDRDDNDDRDDEDDEDDDDDRDDNDDRDDEDDEDDDDDRDDEDDEDDDDDRDDEDDEDDDDDRDDEDDEDDDDDRDDNDDRDDEDDEDDDDDRDDNDDRDDEDDEDDDDDRDDNDDRDDNDRGRGRGPEGDGEGGPGRGPPS
;
A
#
# COMPACT_ATOMS: atom_id res chain seq x y z
N MET A 1 31.78 -20.40 16.85
CA MET A 1 32.31 -20.59 15.47
C MET A 1 32.59 -19.20 14.93
N SER A 2 33.70 -19.00 14.21
CA SER A 2 34.18 -17.65 13.87
C SER A 2 33.29 -16.97 12.83
N ASP A 3 32.78 -15.79 13.20
CA ASP A 3 32.09 -14.83 12.35
C ASP A 3 32.90 -14.52 11.09
N ARG A 4 32.32 -14.82 9.94
CA ARG A 4 32.66 -14.20 8.67
C ARG A 4 31.38 -13.53 8.18
N LEU A 5 31.32 -12.22 8.36
CA LEU A 5 30.40 -11.37 7.61
C LEU A 5 30.57 -11.66 6.10
N PRO A 6 29.47 -11.74 5.32
CA PRO A 6 29.58 -11.78 3.87
C PRO A 6 30.32 -10.52 3.40
N GLN A 7 31.36 -10.72 2.59
CA GLN A 7 32.06 -9.62 1.94
C GLN A 7 31.17 -9.10 0.83
N PHE A 8 30.56 -7.93 1.03
CA PHE A 8 30.01 -7.15 -0.06
C PHE A 8 31.15 -6.83 -1.05
N PRO A 9 31.03 -7.15 -2.35
CA PRO A 9 32.00 -6.71 -3.33
C PRO A 9 31.94 -5.18 -3.41
N GLY A 10 32.88 -4.52 -2.73
CA GLY A 10 32.97 -3.07 -2.70
C GLY A 10 32.96 -2.47 -4.10
N ALA A 11 32.18 -1.38 -4.26
CA ALA A 11 32.06 -0.58 -5.46
C ALA A 11 33.46 -0.23 -6.01
N THR A 12 33.92 -1.00 -6.98
CA THR A 12 35.25 -0.82 -7.55
C THR A 12 35.15 0.24 -8.63
N ARG A 13 35.45 1.50 -8.29
CA ARG A 13 35.66 2.58 -9.27
C ARG A 13 36.78 2.20 -10.24
N ARG A 14 36.46 1.58 -11.38
CA ARG A 14 37.38 1.41 -12.51
C ARG A 14 37.05 2.43 -13.60
N ALA A 15 37.68 3.60 -13.49
CA ALA A 15 37.86 4.49 -14.63
C ALA A 15 38.81 3.82 -15.65
N VAL A 16 38.27 3.36 -16.76
CA VAL A 16 39.07 2.87 -17.90
C VAL A 16 39.36 4.05 -18.83
N LEU A 17 40.53 4.67 -18.66
CA LEU A 17 41.10 5.60 -19.65
C LEU A 17 41.84 4.81 -20.72
N GLY A 18 41.16 4.54 -21.84
CA GLY A 18 41.75 4.00 -23.06
C GLY A 18 42.36 5.10 -23.93
N SER A 19 43.67 5.32 -23.80
CA SER A 19 44.43 6.18 -24.70
C SER A 19 44.94 5.43 -25.93
N ILE A 20 44.46 5.77 -27.13
CA ILE A 20 45.16 5.52 -28.40
C ILE A 20 45.12 6.78 -29.25
N GLY A 21 46.32 7.24 -29.66
CA GLY A 21 46.53 8.45 -30.43
C GLY A 21 46.61 8.26 -31.95
N ALA A 22 46.19 9.35 -32.62
CA ALA A 22 46.69 9.95 -33.85
C ALA A 22 46.47 9.26 -35.22
N THR A 23 45.63 9.89 -36.08
CA THR A 23 46.10 10.58 -37.32
C THR A 23 45.04 11.51 -37.95
N VAL A 24 45.37 12.81 -37.99
CA VAL A 24 45.20 13.86 -39.02
C VAL A 24 43.93 13.90 -39.90
N GLY A 25 43.13 14.96 -39.74
CA GLY A 25 42.37 15.57 -40.85
C GLY A 25 41.14 16.43 -40.50
N GLY A 26 41.30 17.77 -40.44
CA GLY A 26 40.28 18.74 -40.87
C GLY A 26 39.15 19.16 -39.90
N LEU A 27 39.11 20.46 -39.59
CA LEU A 27 37.98 21.32 -39.21
C LEU A 27 36.76 20.72 -38.47
N ALA A 28 36.64 21.03 -37.18
CA ALA A 28 35.51 21.77 -36.57
C ALA A 28 35.77 21.93 -35.06
N LEU A 29 35.77 23.17 -34.56
CA LEU A 29 35.68 23.45 -33.12
C LEU A 29 34.21 23.26 -32.73
N ALA A 30 33.82 22.04 -32.38
CA ALA A 30 32.64 21.79 -31.58
C ALA A 30 33.13 21.39 -30.20
N GLY A 31 32.85 22.23 -29.20
CA GLY A 31 33.05 21.85 -27.80
C GLY A 31 32.12 20.69 -27.50
N SER A 32 32.64 19.48 -27.47
CA SER A 32 31.95 18.36 -26.85
C SER A 32 31.98 18.62 -25.34
N SER A 33 30.93 19.23 -24.82
CA SER A 33 30.56 19.06 -23.43
C SER A 33 30.35 17.56 -23.23
N SER A 34 31.33 16.89 -22.63
CA SER A 34 31.06 15.62 -21.98
C SER A 34 30.08 15.92 -20.87
N ALA A 35 28.78 15.71 -21.13
CA ALA A 35 27.83 15.49 -20.05
C ALA A 35 28.35 14.24 -19.33
N SER A 36 28.95 14.42 -18.15
CA SER A 36 29.04 13.34 -17.20
C SER A 36 27.60 12.98 -16.88
N GLY A 37 27.11 11.88 -17.44
CA GLY A 37 25.90 11.22 -16.94
C GLY A 37 26.21 10.83 -15.50
N GLY A 38 25.83 11.70 -14.56
CA GLY A 38 25.74 11.34 -13.16
C GLY A 38 24.59 10.35 -13.05
N GLU A 39 24.77 9.34 -12.21
CA GLU A 39 23.67 8.48 -11.78
C GLU A 39 22.56 9.39 -11.23
N PRO A 40 21.27 9.12 -11.55
CA PRO A 40 20.18 9.89 -10.97
C PRO A 40 20.30 9.81 -9.45
N SER A 41 20.44 10.96 -8.81
CA SER A 41 20.45 11.02 -7.35
C SER A 41 19.01 10.90 -6.88
N VAL A 42 18.75 9.96 -5.96
CA VAL A 42 17.44 9.86 -5.29
C VAL A 42 17.56 10.51 -3.91
N VAL A 43 16.51 11.20 -3.49
CA VAL A 43 16.36 11.75 -2.14
C VAL A 43 15.06 11.25 -1.52
N LEU A 44 15.08 11.11 -0.19
CA LEU A 44 13.89 10.93 0.62
C LEU A 44 13.60 12.25 1.34
N ARG A 45 12.35 12.69 1.31
CA ARG A 45 11.83 13.83 2.07
C ARG A 45 10.84 13.37 3.11
N GLN A 46 10.94 13.94 4.31
CA GLN A 46 9.95 13.78 5.38
C GLN A 46 9.86 15.10 6.17
N GLY A 47 8.78 15.86 5.97
CA GLY A 47 8.70 17.25 6.42
C GLY A 47 9.87 18.09 5.90
N ASP A 48 10.57 18.78 6.79
CA ASP A 48 11.76 19.59 6.45
C ASP A 48 13.04 18.75 6.23
N THR A 49 12.99 17.45 6.49
CA THR A 49 14.16 16.57 6.37
C THR A 49 14.32 16.14 4.92
N CYS A 50 15.53 16.29 4.38
CA CYS A 50 15.93 15.71 3.10
C CYS A 50 17.19 14.87 3.25
N VAL A 51 17.16 13.64 2.74
CA VAL A 51 18.27 12.68 2.84
C VAL A 51 18.58 12.08 1.47
N PRO A 52 19.83 12.16 0.98
CA PRO A 52 20.24 11.40 -0.19
C PRO A 52 20.17 9.90 0.05
N VAL A 53 19.60 9.16 -0.89
CA VAL A 53 19.38 7.71 -0.82
C VAL A 53 20.21 7.01 -1.90
N PRO A 54 21.50 6.76 -1.67
CA PRO A 54 22.24 5.88 -2.57
C PRO A 54 21.65 4.47 -2.50
N ALA A 55 21.44 3.85 -3.65
CA ALA A 55 20.94 2.48 -3.73
C ALA A 55 22.04 1.47 -3.36
N PHE A 56 21.64 0.37 -2.74
CA PHE A 56 22.43 -0.86 -2.76
C PHE A 56 22.55 -1.33 -4.21
N SER A 57 23.68 -1.89 -4.62
CA SER A 57 23.87 -2.37 -5.98
C SER A 57 24.40 -3.80 -6.02
N GLY A 58 23.94 -4.58 -6.98
CA GLY A 58 24.31 -5.98 -7.15
C GLY A 58 24.09 -6.49 -8.57
N ASP A 59 24.65 -7.67 -8.87
CA ASP A 59 24.45 -8.35 -10.16
C ASP A 59 23.27 -9.34 -10.14
N GLN A 60 22.58 -9.45 -9.00
CA GLN A 60 21.42 -10.30 -8.78
C GLN A 60 20.13 -9.51 -9.00
N SER A 61 19.04 -10.19 -9.41
CA SER A 61 17.71 -9.57 -9.47
C SER A 61 17.23 -9.16 -8.08
N VAL A 62 16.20 -8.31 -7.99
CA VAL A 62 15.68 -7.85 -6.69
C VAL A 62 15.05 -8.99 -5.89
N GLU A 63 14.41 -9.97 -6.55
CA GLU A 63 13.88 -11.17 -5.88
C GLU A 63 15.03 -11.96 -5.25
N ALA A 64 16.15 -12.13 -5.95
CA ALA A 64 17.30 -12.85 -5.42
C ALA A 64 18.05 -12.08 -4.33
N PHE A 65 17.98 -10.74 -4.35
CA PHE A 65 18.48 -9.90 -3.26
C PHE A 65 17.58 -9.98 -2.03
N TYR A 66 16.25 -9.97 -2.22
CA TYR A 66 15.26 -10.12 -1.16
C TYR A 66 15.27 -11.55 -0.59
N ASP A 67 15.45 -12.55 -1.47
CA ASP A 67 15.44 -13.99 -1.22
C ASP A 67 14.27 -14.42 -0.35
N TYR A 68 13.05 -14.11 -0.81
CA TYR A 68 11.82 -14.56 -0.14
C TYR A 68 11.73 -16.07 -0.25
N ARG A 69 11.81 -16.78 0.87
CA ARG A 69 11.74 -18.25 0.88
C ARG A 69 10.33 -18.69 1.24
N LEU A 70 9.91 -19.78 0.62
CA LEU A 70 8.65 -20.48 0.89
C LEU A 70 8.83 -22.00 0.71
N PRO A 71 7.97 -22.83 1.33
CA PRO A 71 7.81 -24.21 0.92
C PRO A 71 7.58 -24.31 -0.59
N GLY A 72 8.23 -25.28 -1.25
CA GLY A 72 8.30 -25.34 -2.71
C GLY A 72 6.94 -25.39 -3.42
N GLN A 73 5.90 -25.91 -2.75
CA GLN A 73 4.54 -25.94 -3.30
C GLN A 73 3.86 -24.58 -3.41
N TYR A 74 4.32 -23.57 -2.65
CA TYR A 74 3.76 -22.21 -2.62
C TYR A 74 4.54 -21.22 -3.49
N VAL A 75 5.68 -21.65 -4.04
CA VAL A 75 6.53 -20.82 -4.89
C VAL A 75 5.88 -20.57 -6.24
N SER A 76 5.79 -19.30 -6.64
CA SER A 76 5.29 -18.90 -7.95
C SER A 76 6.06 -17.72 -8.51
N GLU A 77 5.96 -17.49 -9.82
CA GLU A 77 6.48 -16.24 -10.42
C GLU A 77 5.73 -15.01 -9.86
N THR A 78 4.47 -15.16 -9.44
CA THR A 78 3.62 -14.07 -8.95
C THR A 78 4.07 -13.52 -7.60
N ASN A 79 4.55 -14.38 -6.69
CA ASN A 79 5.10 -13.94 -5.40
C ASN A 79 6.60 -13.67 -5.42
N GLY A 80 7.32 -14.11 -6.45
CA GLY A 80 8.77 -13.92 -6.55
C GLY A 80 9.56 -14.71 -5.52
N ALA A 81 8.97 -15.74 -4.92
CA ALA A 81 9.63 -16.57 -3.92
C ALA A 81 10.61 -17.57 -4.53
N PHE A 82 11.50 -18.08 -3.69
CA PHE A 82 12.38 -19.21 -3.99
C PHE A 82 12.04 -20.39 -3.08
N PRO A 83 12.19 -21.64 -3.57
CA PRO A 83 11.96 -22.80 -2.73
C PRO A 83 12.97 -22.79 -1.58
N GLN A 84 12.46 -23.12 -0.41
CA GLN A 84 13.26 -23.39 0.75
C GLN A 84 13.85 -24.82 0.72
N GLY A 85 15.04 -25.00 1.32
CA GLY A 85 15.50 -26.30 1.85
C GLY A 85 14.84 -26.67 3.18
N ASP A 86 15.60 -27.26 4.12
CA ASP A 86 15.05 -27.75 5.40
C ASP A 86 14.87 -26.61 6.45
N GLY A 87 13.67 -26.40 7.02
CA GLY A 87 13.41 -25.43 8.12
C GLY A 87 12.14 -24.58 7.93
N THR A 88 12.03 -23.39 8.53
CA THR A 88 10.87 -22.46 8.36
C THR A 88 11.26 -21.06 7.88
N PRO A 89 10.79 -20.62 6.71
CA PRO A 89 10.86 -19.24 6.29
C PRO A 89 9.64 -18.95 5.41
N TYR A 90 8.74 -18.19 5.99
CA TYR A 90 7.82 -17.35 5.26
C TYR A 90 8.39 -15.97 5.47
N SER A 91 9.56 -15.70 4.84
CA SER A 91 10.44 -14.59 5.21
C SER A 91 11.53 -14.31 4.17
N SER A 92 12.08 -13.10 4.23
CA SER A 92 13.24 -12.59 3.48
C SER A 92 14.55 -13.09 4.11
N GLU A 93 15.24 -14.03 3.46
CA GLU A 93 16.55 -14.50 3.91
C GLU A 93 17.70 -13.62 3.41
N GLY A 94 17.50 -12.96 2.27
CA GLY A 94 18.54 -12.21 1.57
C GLY A 94 18.88 -10.90 2.28
N THR A 95 17.92 -10.40 3.06
CA THR A 95 18.06 -9.17 3.85
C THR A 95 18.38 -9.42 5.32
N ALA A 96 18.64 -10.67 5.74
CA ALA A 96 18.89 -11.05 7.14
C ALA A 96 19.93 -10.17 7.86
N ALA A 97 21.01 -9.79 7.18
CA ALA A 97 22.05 -8.93 7.75
C ALA A 97 21.61 -7.46 8.00
N LEU A 98 20.47 -7.05 7.45
CA LEU A 98 19.89 -5.72 7.55
C LEU A 98 18.73 -5.67 8.57
N GLN A 99 18.14 -6.80 8.89
CA GLN A 99 16.97 -6.91 9.76
C GLN A 99 17.28 -6.56 11.21
N ARG A 100 16.24 -6.10 11.91
CA ARG A 100 16.22 -5.88 13.35
C ARG A 100 14.80 -6.11 13.86
N ASP A 101 14.69 -6.70 15.04
CA ASP A 101 13.42 -6.81 15.76
C ASP A 101 12.73 -5.45 15.90
N GLY A 102 11.40 -5.43 15.85
CA GLY A 102 10.58 -4.22 15.99
C GLY A 102 10.87 -3.12 14.97
N THR A 103 11.45 -3.46 13.81
CA THR A 103 11.90 -2.46 12.83
C THR A 103 11.31 -2.72 11.44
N SER A 104 10.81 -1.66 10.81
CA SER A 104 10.45 -1.62 9.39
C SER A 104 11.55 -0.90 8.59
N LEU A 105 11.94 -1.47 7.46
CA LEU A 105 13.06 -1.03 6.63
C LEU A 105 12.58 -0.56 5.27
N LEU A 106 13.11 0.58 4.83
CA LEU A 106 12.96 1.11 3.48
C LEU A 106 14.34 1.24 2.83
N LEU A 107 14.54 0.71 1.62
CA LEU A 107 15.79 0.87 0.87
C LEU A 107 15.58 0.84 -0.64
N LEU A 108 16.60 1.31 -1.37
CA LEU A 108 16.67 1.19 -2.82
C LEU A 108 17.70 0.13 -3.22
N TYR A 109 17.37 -0.66 -4.22
CA TYR A 109 18.26 -1.66 -4.82
C TYR A 109 18.37 -1.44 -6.33
N ASP A 110 19.59 -1.25 -6.83
CA ASP A 110 19.93 -1.14 -8.24
C ASP A 110 20.50 -2.48 -8.74
N GLY A 111 19.63 -3.22 -9.43
CA GLY A 111 19.92 -4.55 -9.97
C GLY A 111 20.02 -4.57 -11.50
N PRO A 112 20.17 -5.76 -12.11
CA PRO A 112 20.27 -5.92 -13.56
C PRO A 112 19.01 -5.47 -14.33
N GLU A 113 17.89 -5.31 -13.62
CA GLU A 113 16.59 -4.89 -14.17
C GLU A 113 16.22 -3.46 -13.74
N GLY A 114 17.19 -2.69 -13.27
CA GLY A 114 17.04 -1.30 -12.86
C GLY A 114 16.76 -1.13 -11.37
N LEU A 115 16.30 0.09 -11.03
CA LEU A 115 16.07 0.51 -9.66
C LEU A 115 14.76 -0.05 -9.11
N SER A 116 14.84 -0.60 -7.91
CA SER A 116 13.74 -1.16 -7.14
C SER A 116 13.60 -0.48 -5.78
N LEU A 117 12.35 -0.33 -5.33
CA LEU A 117 12.00 -0.06 -3.94
C LEU A 117 11.90 -1.38 -3.18
N VAL A 118 12.51 -1.48 -2.02
CA VAL A 118 12.44 -2.67 -1.16
C VAL A 118 11.96 -2.26 0.23
N VAL A 119 10.96 -2.99 0.72
CA VAL A 119 10.38 -2.85 2.05
C VAL A 119 10.51 -4.18 2.78
N VAL A 120 11.02 -4.16 4.00
CA VAL A 120 11.13 -5.35 4.86
C VAL A 120 10.66 -5.01 6.26
N HIS A 121 9.77 -5.80 6.82
CA HIS A 121 9.27 -5.66 8.17
C HIS A 121 9.81 -6.77 9.06
N GLY A 122 10.21 -6.47 10.28
CA GLY A 122 10.62 -7.48 11.26
C GLY A 122 12.00 -8.09 11.02
N SER A 123 12.18 -9.30 11.57
CA SER A 123 13.47 -9.98 11.65
C SER A 123 13.31 -11.49 11.81
N LEU A 124 14.18 -12.24 11.13
CA LEU A 124 14.33 -13.69 11.34
C LEU A 124 14.78 -14.05 12.76
N GLU A 125 15.48 -13.14 13.44
CA GLU A 125 15.79 -13.29 14.86
C GLU A 125 14.60 -12.80 15.67
N ALA A 126 13.95 -13.73 16.38
CA ALA A 126 12.90 -13.44 17.36
C ALA A 126 13.42 -12.49 18.45
N GLY A 127 12.58 -11.53 18.84
CA GLY A 127 12.98 -10.49 19.77
C GLY A 127 11.87 -10.06 20.72
N PRO A 128 12.16 -9.13 21.64
CA PRO A 128 11.21 -8.72 22.67
C PRO A 128 9.94 -8.03 22.14
N THR A 129 9.95 -7.47 20.93
CA THR A 129 8.76 -6.81 20.37
C THR A 129 7.81 -7.78 19.68
N GLY A 130 8.29 -8.95 19.28
CA GLY A 130 7.49 -9.98 18.62
C GLY A 130 7.24 -9.68 17.13
N GLY A 131 6.03 -10.00 16.68
CA GLY A 131 5.56 -9.74 15.32
C GLY A 131 5.22 -8.28 15.07
N GLY A 132 4.28 -8.01 14.16
CA GLY A 132 3.79 -6.66 13.94
C GLY A 132 2.81 -6.57 12.78
N SER A 133 2.33 -5.35 12.52
CA SER A 133 1.48 -5.05 11.37
C SER A 133 1.80 -3.67 10.82
N VAL A 134 1.77 -3.54 9.50
CA VAL A 134 2.05 -2.28 8.79
C VAL A 134 1.12 -2.17 7.61
N THR A 135 0.51 -1.01 7.43
CA THR A 135 -0.13 -0.61 6.19
C THR A 135 0.75 0.44 5.52
N LEU A 136 1.13 0.25 4.26
CA LEU A 136 1.69 1.34 3.45
C LEU A 136 0.78 1.62 2.28
N GLU A 137 0.47 2.90 2.10
CA GLU A 137 -0.12 3.45 0.89
C GLU A 137 0.98 4.10 0.05
N LEU A 138 1.13 3.67 -1.20
CA LEU A 138 2.16 4.12 -2.13
C LEU A 138 1.50 4.78 -3.34
N GLU A 139 1.74 6.07 -3.49
CA GLU A 139 1.24 6.88 -4.61
C GLU A 139 2.37 7.25 -5.56
N GLY A 140 2.09 7.30 -6.87
CA GLY A 140 3.06 7.73 -7.87
C GLY A 140 4.07 6.66 -8.30
N LEU A 141 3.79 5.38 -7.99
CA LEU A 141 4.54 4.26 -8.54
C LEU A 141 4.43 4.26 -10.08
N PRO A 142 5.53 4.04 -10.82
CA PRO A 142 5.49 4.00 -12.28
C PRO A 142 4.58 2.88 -12.81
N ALA A 143 3.75 3.21 -13.80
CA ALA A 143 2.76 2.28 -14.36
C ALA A 143 3.37 1.09 -15.13
N ASP A 144 4.63 1.18 -15.54
CA ASP A 144 5.39 0.08 -16.15
C ASP A 144 6.21 -0.72 -15.13
N GLY A 145 6.21 -0.29 -13.86
CA GLY A 145 6.77 -1.05 -12.75
C GLY A 145 5.83 -2.14 -12.25
N SER A 146 6.35 -3.02 -11.40
CA SER A 146 5.59 -4.12 -10.82
C SER A 146 6.19 -4.62 -9.52
N TRP A 147 5.35 -5.09 -8.60
CA TRP A 147 5.78 -5.88 -7.45
C TRP A 147 6.42 -7.19 -7.90
N ALA A 148 7.75 -7.26 -7.76
CA ALA A 148 8.58 -8.42 -8.07
C ALA A 148 8.61 -9.43 -6.91
N VAL A 149 8.40 -8.97 -5.68
CA VAL A 149 8.20 -9.82 -4.50
C VAL A 149 6.92 -9.38 -3.81
N ARG A 150 6.07 -10.35 -3.51
CA ARG A 150 4.85 -10.19 -2.71
C ARG A 150 4.86 -11.25 -1.61
N ASP A 151 5.20 -10.83 -0.40
CA ASP A 151 5.08 -11.69 0.78
C ASP A 151 3.59 -12.04 1.02
N ASP A 152 3.37 -13.19 1.65
CA ASP A 152 2.07 -13.86 1.84
C ASP A 152 1.10 -13.71 0.66
N TYR A 153 1.61 -13.93 -0.57
CA TYR A 153 0.83 -14.01 -1.80
C TYR A 153 1.01 -15.36 -2.51
N TYR A 154 0.67 -16.45 -1.83
CA TYR A 154 0.70 -17.80 -2.42
C TYR A 154 -0.68 -18.45 -2.50
N VAL A 155 -0.85 -19.28 -3.53
CA VAL A 155 -2.07 -20.05 -3.74
C VAL A 155 -1.93 -21.43 -3.11
N ASP A 156 -3.03 -21.93 -2.58
CA ASP A 156 -3.15 -23.33 -2.21
C ASP A 156 -3.03 -24.21 -3.47
N PRO A 157 -2.11 -25.19 -3.47
CA PRO A 157 -1.82 -25.99 -4.66
C PRO A 157 -2.94 -26.97 -5.05
N GLU A 158 -3.86 -27.28 -4.12
CA GLU A 158 -4.97 -28.20 -4.38
C GLU A 158 -6.17 -27.46 -4.98
N THR A 159 -6.48 -26.28 -4.44
CA THR A 159 -7.66 -25.49 -4.84
C THR A 159 -7.35 -24.41 -5.87
N GLY A 160 -6.10 -23.93 -5.94
CA GLY A 160 -5.68 -22.79 -6.75
C GLY A 160 -6.17 -21.43 -6.22
N ALA A 161 -6.87 -21.40 -5.09
CA ALA A 161 -7.28 -20.18 -4.41
C ALA A 161 -6.11 -19.60 -3.59
N ILE A 162 -6.19 -18.33 -3.19
CA ILE A 162 -5.27 -17.76 -2.21
C ILE A 162 -5.33 -18.59 -0.93
N ALA A 163 -4.16 -18.98 -0.41
CA ALA A 163 -4.09 -19.82 0.80
C ALA A 163 -4.70 -19.06 1.99
N GLU A 164 -5.49 -19.76 2.83
CA GLU A 164 -6.14 -19.16 4.02
C GLU A 164 -5.14 -18.65 5.06
N SER A 165 -3.88 -19.08 4.97
CA SER A 165 -2.79 -18.60 5.82
C SER A 165 -2.14 -17.31 5.33
N ASN A 166 -2.54 -16.77 4.17
CA ASN A 166 -2.13 -15.43 3.76
C ASN A 166 -2.98 -14.42 4.50
N TYR A 167 -2.34 -13.66 5.37
CA TYR A 167 -3.00 -12.57 6.07
C TYR A 167 -2.77 -11.22 5.40
N ASP A 168 -1.77 -11.12 4.53
CA ASP A 168 -1.49 -9.90 3.77
C ASP A 168 -2.60 -9.55 2.79
N VAL A 169 -2.90 -8.26 2.71
CA VAL A 169 -3.91 -7.72 1.79
C VAL A 169 -3.25 -6.81 0.77
N TRP A 170 -3.24 -7.26 -0.49
CA TRP A 170 -2.64 -6.54 -1.61
C TRP A 170 -3.71 -5.85 -2.46
N ARG A 171 -3.77 -4.51 -2.40
CA ARG A 171 -4.63 -3.67 -3.27
C ARG A 171 -3.74 -2.87 -4.22
N VAL A 172 -3.47 -3.42 -5.40
CA VAL A 172 -2.41 -2.93 -6.32
C VAL A 172 -2.87 -2.70 -7.76
N ASP A 173 -4.18 -2.58 -7.96
CA ASP A 173 -4.80 -2.41 -9.28
C ASP A 173 -5.04 -0.93 -9.65
N ASP A 174 -4.87 -0.02 -8.69
CA ASP A 174 -5.11 1.42 -8.81
C ASP A 174 -3.78 2.20 -8.89
N PRO A 175 -3.80 3.49 -9.29
CA PRO A 175 -2.59 4.35 -9.26
C PRO A 175 -2.01 4.55 -7.85
N VAL A 176 -2.80 4.21 -6.83
CA VAL A 176 -2.42 4.15 -5.43
C VAL A 176 -2.41 2.68 -5.02
N HIS A 177 -1.26 2.20 -4.58
CA HIS A 177 -1.09 0.83 -4.11
C HIS A 177 -1.19 0.84 -2.59
N VAL A 178 -2.10 0.05 -2.02
CA VAL A 178 -2.19 -0.15 -0.57
C VAL A 178 -1.87 -1.60 -0.25
N VAL A 179 -0.93 -1.81 0.64
CA VAL A 179 -0.59 -3.16 1.11
C VAL A 179 -0.62 -3.17 2.62
N ASP A 180 -1.37 -4.13 3.17
CA ASP A 180 -1.45 -4.41 4.59
C ASP A 180 -0.66 -5.69 4.88
N TRP A 181 0.36 -5.58 5.73
CA TRP A 181 1.25 -6.67 6.14
C TRP A 181 1.04 -7.05 7.59
N THR A 182 1.20 -8.34 7.93
CA THR A 182 1.23 -8.81 9.31
C THR A 182 2.07 -10.08 9.46
N TRP A 183 2.95 -10.10 10.45
CA TRP A 183 3.87 -11.22 10.65
C TRP A 183 4.01 -11.63 12.11
N ALA A 184 4.38 -12.91 12.31
CA ALA A 184 4.69 -13.48 13.61
C ALA A 184 6.12 -13.16 14.07
N ASP A 185 6.39 -13.33 15.37
CA ASP A 185 7.74 -13.24 15.94
C ASP A 185 8.74 -14.18 15.24
N GLY A 186 9.96 -13.70 15.00
CA GLY A 186 11.01 -14.43 14.28
C GLY A 186 10.74 -14.63 12.80
N ARG A 187 9.88 -13.80 12.19
CA ARG A 187 9.63 -13.75 10.76
C ARG A 187 9.79 -12.33 10.24
N THR A 188 9.86 -12.23 8.92
CA THR A 188 9.74 -10.95 8.22
C THR A 188 8.55 -10.93 7.31
N ASP A 189 8.20 -9.72 6.91
CA ASP A 189 7.21 -9.44 5.89
C ASP A 189 7.71 -8.38 4.89
N GLY A 190 6.90 -8.06 3.87
CA GLY A 190 7.08 -6.89 3.01
C GLY A 190 7.05 -7.21 1.52
N GLY A 191 7.92 -6.55 0.76
CA GLY A 191 7.96 -6.75 -0.69
C GLY A 191 8.97 -5.89 -1.42
N ALA A 192 9.03 -6.10 -2.74
CA ALA A 192 9.92 -5.35 -3.62
C ALA A 192 9.20 -4.91 -4.88
N PHE A 193 9.17 -3.60 -5.14
CA PHE A 193 8.66 -3.02 -6.37
C PHE A 193 9.81 -2.73 -7.32
N ARG A 194 9.79 -3.32 -8.51
CA ARG A 194 10.77 -3.11 -9.58
C ARG A 194 10.26 -2.08 -10.57
N GLY A 195 11.17 -1.28 -11.11
CA GLY A 195 10.89 -0.42 -12.26
C GLY A 195 10.54 1.00 -11.85
N LEU A 196 11.31 1.59 -10.92
CA LEU A 196 11.13 2.99 -10.55
C LEU A 196 11.49 3.97 -11.69
N GLY A 197 12.24 3.53 -12.69
CA GLY A 197 12.67 4.38 -13.81
C GLY A 197 13.76 5.38 -13.43
N ASP A 198 14.10 6.26 -14.38
CA ASP A 198 15.15 7.28 -14.22
C ASP A 198 14.65 8.57 -13.53
N GLU A 199 13.35 8.85 -13.65
CA GLU A 199 12.65 10.01 -13.10
C GLU A 199 11.36 9.54 -12.44
N PHE A 200 11.22 9.74 -11.14
CA PHE A 200 10.03 9.34 -10.38
C PHE A 200 9.85 10.20 -9.13
N SER A 201 8.63 10.16 -8.60
CA SER A 201 8.26 10.71 -7.30
C SER A 201 7.20 9.80 -6.69
N VAL A 202 7.56 9.08 -5.64
CA VAL A 202 6.69 8.15 -4.92
C VAL A 202 6.46 8.66 -3.52
N THR A 203 5.20 8.85 -3.14
CA THR A 203 4.82 9.17 -1.76
C THR A 203 4.41 7.88 -1.05
N ILE A 204 4.90 7.69 0.17
CA ILE A 204 4.58 6.54 1.02
C ILE A 204 3.96 7.08 2.30
N THR A 205 2.67 6.80 2.49
CA THR A 205 1.92 7.12 3.70
C THR A 205 1.90 5.90 4.61
N PRO A 206 2.51 5.97 5.81
CA PRO A 206 2.57 4.84 6.72
C PRO A 206 1.35 4.76 7.65
N GLY A 207 0.92 3.54 7.96
CA GLY A 207 0.13 3.18 9.13
C GLY A 207 0.86 2.07 9.89
N PHE A 208 1.35 2.37 11.09
CA PHE A 208 2.05 1.41 11.95
C PHE A 208 1.21 1.11 13.19
N ASP A 209 1.35 -0.11 13.71
CA ASP A 209 0.70 -0.53 14.96
C ASP A 209 -0.81 -0.23 14.94
N GLU A 210 -1.36 0.51 15.90
CA GLU A 210 -2.80 0.82 15.96
C GLU A 210 -3.36 1.52 14.71
N ASP A 211 -2.50 2.16 13.90
CA ASP A 211 -2.88 2.77 12.63
C ASP A 211 -2.80 1.80 11.42
N ALA A 212 -2.23 0.60 11.60
CA ALA A 212 -2.19 -0.44 10.57
C ALA A 212 -3.51 -1.22 10.51
N ALA A 213 -3.96 -1.55 9.30
CA ALA A 213 -5.26 -2.18 9.10
C ALA A 213 -5.39 -3.55 9.79
N LEU A 214 -4.30 -4.33 9.83
CA LEU A 214 -4.27 -5.69 10.37
C LEU A 214 -3.85 -5.78 11.85
N PHE A 215 -3.71 -4.64 12.53
CA PHE A 215 -3.22 -4.62 13.91
C PHE A 215 -4.11 -5.38 14.88
N GLY A 216 -3.52 -6.29 15.65
CA GLY A 216 -4.21 -7.11 16.64
C GLY A 216 -5.18 -8.14 16.03
N GLN A 217 -5.16 -8.36 14.72
CA GLN A 217 -6.06 -9.32 14.06
C GLN A 217 -5.47 -10.74 14.00
N HIS A 218 -4.20 -10.84 13.60
CA HIS A 218 -3.55 -12.13 13.31
C HIS A 218 -2.32 -12.38 14.19
N TYR A 219 -1.47 -11.37 14.31
CA TYR A 219 -0.24 -11.44 15.11
C TYR A 219 -0.11 -10.24 16.03
N GLU A 220 0.52 -10.51 17.18
CA GLU A 220 0.83 -9.51 18.19
C GLU A 220 2.26 -8.99 18.02
N GLY A 221 2.45 -7.72 18.35
CA GLY A 221 3.77 -7.10 18.42
C GLY A 221 3.69 -5.60 18.19
N THR A 222 4.85 -4.95 18.16
CA THR A 222 4.92 -3.49 17.98
C THR A 222 6.13 -3.14 17.13
N VAL A 223 5.91 -2.29 16.13
CA VAL A 223 6.99 -1.73 15.32
C VAL A 223 7.51 -0.47 16.03
N GLU A 224 8.66 -0.58 16.69
CA GLU A 224 9.26 0.53 17.43
C GLU A 224 10.04 1.51 16.54
N SER A 225 10.37 1.13 15.30
CA SER A 225 11.19 1.95 14.42
C SER A 225 10.87 1.74 12.94
N TRP A 226 10.86 2.84 12.19
CA TRP A 226 10.90 2.83 10.73
C TRP A 226 12.21 3.48 10.27
N GLU A 227 12.99 2.78 9.45
CA GLU A 227 14.33 3.20 9.07
C GLU A 227 14.54 3.19 7.54
N LEU A 228 15.11 4.28 7.02
CA LEU A 228 15.71 4.33 5.70
C LEU A 228 17.15 3.79 5.77
N LEU A 229 17.46 2.81 4.92
CA LEU A 229 18.78 2.19 4.80
C LEU A 229 19.48 2.62 3.51
N SER A 230 20.78 2.87 3.63
CA SER A 230 21.64 3.20 2.49
C SER A 230 23.07 2.68 2.70
N PRO A 231 23.84 2.39 1.63
CA PRO A 231 25.23 1.96 1.76
C PRO A 231 26.12 3.05 2.41
N ASP A 232 27.02 2.64 3.30
CA ASP A 232 28.05 3.50 3.90
C ASP A 232 29.40 2.78 4.00
N GLY A 233 30.18 2.87 2.92
CA GLY A 233 31.45 2.15 2.81
C GLY A 233 31.25 0.64 2.82
N ASP A 234 31.81 -0.04 3.83
CA ASP A 234 31.62 -1.49 4.06
C ASP A 234 30.43 -1.79 5.00
N GLY A 235 29.67 -0.76 5.39
CA GLY A 235 28.53 -0.86 6.30
C GLY A 235 27.25 -0.26 5.74
N VAL A 236 26.30 -0.02 6.64
CA VAL A 236 24.97 0.52 6.32
C VAL A 236 24.73 1.75 7.17
N LYS A 237 24.33 2.84 6.53
CA LYS A 237 23.77 4.01 7.19
C LYS A 237 22.27 3.82 7.35
N ARG A 238 21.80 4.09 8.57
CA ARG A 238 20.39 4.05 8.95
C ARG A 238 19.93 5.45 9.32
N VAL A 239 18.75 5.83 8.85
CA VAL A 239 18.10 7.08 9.20
C VAL A 239 16.71 6.76 9.71
N SER A 240 16.41 7.15 10.94
CA SER A 240 15.08 7.01 11.52
C SER A 240 14.10 7.89 10.75
N LEU A 241 12.95 7.33 10.43
CA LEU A 241 11.80 7.99 9.86
C LEU A 241 10.71 8.10 10.94
N ASP A 242 9.88 9.13 10.83
CA ASP A 242 8.67 9.28 11.64
C ASP A 242 7.57 8.32 11.14
N GLN A 243 6.99 7.53 12.02
CA GLN A 243 6.01 6.49 11.67
C GLN A 243 4.60 7.03 11.35
N THR A 244 4.34 8.30 11.59
CA THR A 244 3.03 8.93 11.36
C THR A 244 3.05 9.94 10.22
N THR A 245 4.24 10.24 9.68
CA THR A 245 4.43 11.24 8.63
C THR A 245 4.82 10.58 7.32
N ALA A 246 4.09 10.88 6.25
CA ALA A 246 4.42 10.41 4.91
C ALA A 246 5.83 10.81 4.47
N VAL A 247 6.47 9.95 3.67
CA VAL A 247 7.75 10.22 3.02
C VAL A 247 7.60 10.30 1.51
N THR A 248 8.39 11.14 0.85
CA THR A 248 8.47 11.18 -0.61
C THR A 248 9.86 10.77 -1.06
N LEU A 249 9.94 9.71 -1.87
CA LEU A 249 11.13 9.29 -2.59
C LEU A 249 11.09 9.87 -4.01
N GLU A 250 12.07 10.70 -4.36
CA GLU A 250 12.10 11.35 -5.67
C GLU A 250 13.51 11.46 -6.24
N THR A 251 13.60 11.50 -7.56
CA THR A 251 14.84 11.85 -8.26
C THR A 251 15.15 13.33 -8.08
N GLY A 252 16.27 13.65 -7.45
CA GLY A 252 16.66 15.02 -7.13
C GLY A 252 17.85 15.13 -6.20
N THR A 253 18.07 16.31 -5.64
CA THR A 253 19.13 16.59 -4.67
C THR A 253 18.57 17.39 -3.49
N CYS A 254 19.16 17.22 -2.31
CA CYS A 254 18.75 18.00 -1.14
C CYS A 254 19.15 19.48 -1.20
N ASP A 255 20.00 19.86 -2.16
CA ASP A 255 20.50 21.23 -2.35
C ASP A 255 19.46 22.19 -2.99
N GLY A 256 18.17 21.83 -2.94
CA GLY A 256 17.06 22.64 -3.46
C GLY A 256 16.65 23.83 -2.59
N GLY A 257 17.32 24.08 -1.45
CA GLY A 257 17.10 25.25 -0.60
C GLY A 257 18.32 26.20 -0.60
N ASP A 258 18.13 27.38 -1.18
CA ASP A 258 18.78 28.65 -0.77
C ASP A 258 20.29 28.81 -0.98
N GLY A 259 20.71 28.74 -2.25
CA GLY A 259 22.03 29.17 -2.70
C GLY A 259 22.03 30.33 -3.70
N HIS A 260 20.90 31.00 -3.94
CA HIS A 260 20.94 32.28 -4.65
C HIS A 260 21.44 33.34 -3.67
N GLU A 261 22.71 33.74 -3.79
CA GLU A 261 23.11 35.09 -3.39
C GLU A 261 22.18 36.03 -4.15
N VAL A 262 21.13 36.49 -3.47
CA VAL A 262 20.23 37.52 -3.95
C VAL A 262 21.05 38.79 -4.02
N ASP A 263 21.65 39.05 -5.17
CA ASP A 263 21.69 40.42 -5.65
C ASP A 263 20.22 40.86 -5.71
N ASP A 264 19.86 41.81 -4.84
CA ASP A 264 18.60 42.55 -4.84
C ASP A 264 18.08 42.76 -6.29
N ASP A 265 16.77 42.52 -6.50
CA ASP A 265 15.99 42.69 -7.75
C ASP A 265 15.70 41.43 -8.60
N GLU A 266 15.07 40.40 -8.04
CA GLU A 266 13.81 39.82 -8.58
C GLU A 266 13.32 38.66 -7.69
N ARG A 267 12.13 38.84 -7.11
CA ARG A 267 11.48 37.91 -6.18
C ARG A 267 11.01 36.66 -6.95
N SER A 268 11.74 35.55 -6.85
CA SER A 268 11.26 34.25 -7.34
C SER A 268 10.07 33.80 -6.49
N VAL A 269 8.89 33.76 -7.11
CA VAL A 269 7.62 33.39 -6.48
C VAL A 269 7.54 31.85 -6.44
N ALA A 270 7.23 31.28 -5.28
CA ALA A 270 6.88 29.86 -5.13
C ALA A 270 5.73 29.50 -6.11
N PRO A 271 5.57 28.22 -6.52
CA PRO A 271 4.45 27.83 -7.36
C PRO A 271 3.14 28.11 -6.62
N VAL A 272 2.46 29.19 -7.02
CA VAL A 272 1.15 29.57 -6.50
C VAL A 272 0.13 28.64 -7.13
N GLU A 273 -0.63 27.92 -6.33
CA GLU A 273 -1.83 27.23 -6.80
C GLU A 273 -2.99 28.23 -6.85
N THR A 274 -3.73 28.24 -7.95
CA THR A 274 -4.79 29.22 -8.22
C THR A 274 -6.11 28.52 -8.49
N VAL A 275 -7.14 28.81 -7.68
CA VAL A 275 -8.53 28.47 -7.98
C VAL A 275 -9.18 29.66 -8.68
N GLU A 276 -9.55 29.51 -9.96
CA GLU A 276 -10.17 30.57 -10.75
C GLU A 276 -11.71 30.52 -10.68
N PHE A 277 -12.33 31.70 -10.59
CA PHE A 277 -13.76 31.88 -10.47
C PHE A 277 -14.33 32.71 -11.62
N LYS A 278 -15.53 32.33 -12.10
CA LYS A 278 -16.28 33.11 -13.10
C LYS A 278 -17.07 34.25 -12.45
N ARG A 279 -16.37 35.19 -11.78
CA ARG A 279 -16.93 36.42 -11.19
C ARG A 279 -18.00 36.17 -10.12
N CYS A 280 -17.58 35.70 -8.95
CA CYS A 280 -18.50 35.38 -7.84
C CYS A 280 -18.72 36.57 -6.89
N SER A 281 -19.92 36.74 -6.33
CA SER A 281 -20.11 37.63 -5.17
C SER A 281 -19.64 36.97 -3.86
N GLU A 282 -19.55 35.64 -3.84
CA GLU A 282 -19.02 34.85 -2.73
C GLU A 282 -18.24 33.63 -3.24
N ALA A 283 -17.08 33.38 -2.66
CA ALA A 283 -16.22 32.24 -2.96
C ALA A 283 -15.97 31.39 -1.71
N TRP A 284 -16.04 30.08 -1.89
CA TRP A 284 -15.88 29.05 -0.88
C TRP A 284 -14.74 28.14 -1.32
N VAL A 285 -13.74 27.94 -0.46
CA VAL A 285 -12.55 27.16 -0.78
C VAL A 285 -12.28 26.19 0.36
N VAL A 286 -12.22 24.90 0.03
CA VAL A 286 -11.95 23.80 0.97
C VAL A 286 -10.44 23.54 1.03
N PHE A 287 -9.91 23.31 2.24
CA PHE A 287 -8.52 22.89 2.43
C PHE A 287 -8.46 21.40 2.72
N GLU A 288 -7.51 20.71 2.10
CA GLU A 288 -7.31 19.25 2.24
C GLU A 288 -6.90 18.83 3.66
N ARG A 289 -6.30 19.75 4.41
CA ARG A 289 -5.79 19.50 5.77
C ARG A 289 -6.00 20.69 6.69
N SER A 290 -6.20 20.41 7.97
CA SER A 290 -6.04 21.42 9.01
C SER A 290 -4.58 21.86 9.11
N PHE A 291 -4.32 23.16 9.14
CA PHE A 291 -3.00 23.71 9.42
C PHE A 291 -2.88 24.19 10.86
N ASP A 292 -1.78 23.79 11.51
CA ASP A 292 -1.31 24.39 12.75
C ASP A 292 -0.56 25.69 12.45
N GLY A 293 -1.29 26.80 12.29
CA GLY A 293 -0.67 28.11 12.08
C GLY A 293 -1.54 29.10 11.32
N SER A 294 -0.88 29.94 10.52
CA SER A 294 -1.54 30.84 9.57
C SER A 294 -0.99 30.67 8.17
N VAL A 295 -1.88 30.63 7.18
CA VAL A 295 -1.56 30.57 5.75
C VAL A 295 -1.89 31.91 5.11
N GLY A 296 -0.95 32.45 4.33
CA GLY A 296 -1.17 33.65 3.53
C GLY A 296 -1.95 33.30 2.26
N VAL A 297 -3.17 33.80 2.13
CA VAL A 297 -4.03 33.60 0.97
C VAL A 297 -4.19 34.90 0.22
N THR A 298 -4.04 34.82 -1.10
CA THR A 298 -4.26 35.93 -2.00
C THR A 298 -5.64 35.79 -2.66
N VAL A 299 -6.51 36.77 -2.47
CA VAL A 299 -7.83 36.84 -3.12
C VAL A 299 -7.79 37.92 -4.20
N LYS A 300 -8.02 37.52 -5.46
CA LYS A 300 -8.13 38.43 -6.60
C LYS A 300 -9.60 38.75 -6.85
N THR A 301 -9.92 40.03 -6.98
CA THR A 301 -11.27 40.54 -7.30
C THR A 301 -11.21 41.51 -8.48
N THR A 302 -12.38 41.95 -8.96
CA THR A 302 -12.47 43.02 -9.97
C THR A 302 -11.99 44.38 -9.46
N ALA A 303 -11.94 44.60 -8.15
CA ALA A 303 -11.48 45.85 -7.55
C ALA A 303 -9.98 45.84 -7.21
N GLY A 304 -9.36 44.67 -7.04
CA GLY A 304 -7.95 44.55 -6.72
C GLY A 304 -7.56 43.18 -6.19
N GLN A 305 -6.39 43.11 -5.55
CA GLN A 305 -5.89 41.90 -4.91
C GLN A 305 -5.74 42.16 -3.41
N TYR A 306 -6.17 41.19 -2.59
CA TYR A 306 -6.11 41.25 -1.14
C TYR A 306 -5.28 40.09 -0.61
N GLU A 307 -4.29 40.38 0.23
CA GLU A 307 -3.55 39.38 1.00
C GLU A 307 -4.22 39.21 2.37
N VAL A 308 -4.53 37.97 2.72
CA VAL A 308 -5.28 37.59 3.92
C VAL A 308 -4.52 36.50 4.64
N GLU A 309 -4.18 36.71 5.91
CA GLU A 309 -3.66 35.63 6.74
C GLU A 309 -4.83 34.88 7.38
N ILE A 310 -5.04 33.64 6.93
CA ILE A 310 -6.06 32.74 7.48
C ILE A 310 -5.40 31.93 8.58
N SER A 311 -6.09 31.77 9.71
CA SER A 311 -5.70 30.89 10.81
C SER A 311 -6.89 29.99 11.16
N GLY A 312 -6.72 28.96 12.01
CA GLY A 312 -7.81 28.04 12.36
C GLY A 312 -9.12 28.71 12.81
N GLY A 313 -9.07 29.92 13.38
CA GLY A 313 -10.28 30.68 13.76
C GLY A 313 -11.04 31.35 12.60
N HIS A 314 -10.45 31.38 11.40
CA HIS A 314 -11.05 31.90 10.17
C HIS A 314 -11.70 30.80 9.32
N LEU A 315 -11.45 29.53 9.65
CA LEU A 315 -12.00 28.38 8.96
C LEU A 315 -13.38 28.06 9.55
N GLN A 316 -14.34 27.81 8.67
CA GLN A 316 -15.68 27.34 9.03
C GLN A 316 -15.77 25.85 8.73
N ARG A 317 -16.69 25.16 9.40
CA ARG A 317 -17.09 23.79 9.03
C ARG A 317 -18.56 23.84 8.65
N VAL A 318 -18.92 23.19 7.56
CA VAL A 318 -20.32 23.05 7.13
C VAL A 318 -20.62 21.56 7.02
N PRO A 319 -21.10 20.95 8.13
CA PRO A 319 -21.41 19.53 8.17
C PRO A 319 -22.38 19.15 7.04
N GLY A 320 -22.11 18.00 6.41
CA GLY A 320 -22.91 17.42 5.33
C GLY A 320 -22.52 17.88 3.93
N GLN A 321 -22.20 19.15 3.71
CA GLN A 321 -21.88 19.64 2.35
C GLN A 321 -20.42 19.42 1.95
N PHE A 322 -19.48 19.58 2.88
CA PHE A 322 -18.04 19.42 2.65
C PHE A 322 -17.38 18.54 3.72
N GLY A 323 -18.16 17.63 4.32
CA GLY A 323 -17.72 16.80 5.44
C GLY A 323 -17.20 17.61 6.64
N ASP A 324 -16.13 17.13 7.25
CA ASP A 324 -15.41 17.79 8.34
C ASP A 324 -14.27 18.71 7.86
N SER A 325 -14.14 18.91 6.54
CA SER A 325 -13.05 19.66 5.95
C SER A 325 -13.14 21.16 6.28
N PRO A 326 -12.02 21.80 6.64
CA PRO A 326 -12.01 23.22 6.95
C PRO A 326 -12.21 24.08 5.70
N LEU A 327 -13.08 25.07 5.83
CA LEU A 327 -13.51 25.93 4.72
C LEU A 327 -13.14 27.39 4.96
N PHE A 328 -12.52 28.04 3.97
CA PHE A 328 -12.43 29.49 3.89
C PHE A 328 -13.53 30.09 3.03
N LYS A 329 -14.16 31.13 3.57
CA LYS A 329 -15.25 31.85 2.93
C LYS A 329 -14.88 33.32 2.72
N TRP A 330 -14.98 33.79 1.48
CA TRP A 330 -14.76 35.19 1.12
C TRP A 330 -15.97 35.79 0.41
N ARG A 331 -16.43 36.96 0.87
CA ARG A 331 -17.57 37.67 0.29
C ARG A 331 -17.18 39.09 -0.11
N VAL A 332 -17.62 39.51 -1.29
CA VAL A 332 -17.50 40.89 -1.79
C VAL A 332 -18.88 41.56 -1.84
N THR A 333 -18.93 42.87 -1.96
CA THR A 333 -20.20 43.64 -1.95
C THR A 333 -20.26 44.66 -3.08
N GLY A 334 -21.48 44.96 -3.56
CA GLY A 334 -21.69 45.87 -4.69
C GLY A 334 -21.26 45.21 -6.01
N ASP A 335 -20.65 45.99 -6.90
CA ASP A 335 -20.24 45.51 -8.24
C ASP A 335 -18.91 44.72 -8.24
N GLU A 336 -18.30 44.50 -7.06
CA GLU A 336 -17.06 43.74 -6.92
C GLU A 336 -17.34 42.24 -7.08
N LYS A 337 -16.47 41.52 -7.80
CA LYS A 337 -16.56 40.07 -8.02
C LYS A 337 -15.22 39.40 -7.75
N VAL A 338 -15.23 38.23 -7.09
CA VAL A 338 -14.07 37.37 -6.88
C VAL A 338 -13.70 36.68 -8.20
N LEU A 339 -12.41 36.70 -8.51
CA LEU A 339 -11.82 36.18 -9.75
C LEU A 339 -10.91 34.99 -9.49
N ALA A 340 -10.15 34.98 -8.39
CA ALA A 340 -9.29 33.86 -8.04
C ALA A 340 -8.96 33.85 -6.54
N VAL A 341 -8.62 32.67 -6.01
CA VAL A 341 -8.00 32.51 -4.69
C VAL A 341 -6.70 31.72 -4.87
N GLU A 342 -5.65 32.17 -4.20
CA GLU A 342 -4.27 31.73 -4.40
C GLU A 342 -3.60 31.36 -3.08
N THR A 343 -2.94 30.20 -3.02
CA THR A 343 -2.07 29.80 -1.90
C THR A 343 -0.64 29.51 -2.37
N PRO A 344 0.38 29.70 -1.51
CA PRO A 344 1.78 29.52 -1.89
C PRO A 344 2.23 28.06 -2.08
N ASP A 345 1.44 27.10 -1.59
CA ASP A 345 1.93 25.76 -1.25
C ASP A 345 0.96 24.63 -1.70
N GLY A 346 -0.05 24.94 -2.52
CA GLY A 346 -0.93 23.92 -3.12
C GLY A 346 -1.92 23.22 -2.17
N TRP A 347 -2.76 23.97 -1.44
CA TRP A 347 -3.58 23.42 -0.33
C TRP A 347 -5.05 23.17 -0.68
N PHE A 348 -5.43 23.27 -1.96
CA PHE A 348 -6.84 23.27 -2.34
C PHE A 348 -7.30 21.92 -2.86
N GLU A 349 -8.41 21.42 -2.30
CA GLU A 349 -9.25 20.50 -3.05
C GLU A 349 -10.00 21.35 -4.09
N ASN A 350 -10.14 20.89 -5.34
CA ASN A 350 -10.86 21.63 -6.39
C ASN A 350 -12.39 21.57 -6.19
N ASP A 351 -12.84 21.66 -4.94
CA ASP A 351 -14.24 21.83 -4.57
C ASP A 351 -14.47 23.27 -4.15
N HIS A 352 -15.17 24.00 -5.01
CA HIS A 352 -15.39 25.43 -4.85
C HIS A 352 -16.81 25.80 -5.23
N ARG A 353 -17.42 26.68 -4.42
CA ARG A 353 -18.76 27.20 -4.69
C ARG A 353 -18.73 28.69 -4.98
N CYS A 354 -19.49 29.06 -6.00
CA CYS A 354 -19.71 30.43 -6.44
C CYS A 354 -21.18 30.77 -6.26
N THR A 355 -21.50 31.84 -5.55
CA THR A 355 -22.83 32.48 -5.66
C THR A 355 -22.70 33.77 -6.44
N GLN A 356 -23.69 34.03 -7.30
CA GLN A 356 -23.87 35.31 -7.98
C GLN A 356 -25.08 35.98 -7.31
N ASP A 357 -24.96 37.25 -6.93
CA ASP A 357 -26.09 38.01 -6.41
C ASP A 357 -27.19 38.10 -7.50
N GLU A 358 -28.46 37.90 -7.12
CA GLU A 358 -29.62 37.84 -8.02
C GLU A 358 -29.98 39.19 -8.69
N ASP A 359 -29.17 40.23 -8.49
CA ASP A 359 -29.45 41.60 -8.93
C ASP A 359 -28.88 41.95 -10.32
N ASP A 360 -28.14 41.04 -10.99
CA ASP A 360 -27.62 41.24 -12.36
C ASP A 360 -28.56 40.69 -13.47
N ARG A 361 -29.87 40.55 -13.18
CA ARG A 361 -30.90 40.33 -14.21
C ARG A 361 -31.32 41.67 -14.84
N ASP A 362 -30.43 42.30 -15.58
CA ASP A 362 -30.80 43.43 -16.46
C ASP A 362 -30.22 43.22 -17.88
N ASP A 363 -31.16 43.05 -18.82
CA ASP A 363 -31.15 43.54 -20.19
C ASP A 363 -29.96 43.21 -21.11
N ASN A 364 -30.07 42.08 -21.82
CA ASN A 364 -29.63 42.01 -23.22
C ASN A 364 -30.77 41.43 -24.08
N ASP A 365 -31.85 42.20 -24.16
CA ASP A 365 -32.71 42.28 -25.34
C ASP A 365 -31.99 43.15 -26.38
N ASP A 366 -31.48 42.54 -27.45
CA ASP A 366 -31.35 43.10 -28.81
C ASP A 366 -30.94 41.93 -29.72
N ARG A 367 -31.91 41.24 -30.32
CA ARG A 367 -32.33 41.46 -31.72
C ARG A 367 -31.17 41.45 -32.71
N ASP A 368 -31.08 40.35 -33.45
CA ASP A 368 -30.90 40.42 -34.90
C ASP A 368 -31.84 39.38 -35.53
N ASP A 369 -33.00 39.89 -35.93
CA ASP A 369 -33.88 39.29 -36.93
C ASP A 369 -33.15 39.31 -38.29
N GLU A 370 -32.93 38.16 -38.91
CA GLU A 370 -33.06 38.06 -40.37
C GLU A 370 -33.96 36.86 -40.71
N ASP A 371 -35.10 37.23 -41.29
CA ASP A 371 -36.16 36.43 -41.87
C ASP A 371 -35.69 35.54 -43.04
N ASP A 372 -36.48 34.48 -43.25
CA ASP A 372 -36.93 33.89 -44.54
C ASP A 372 -36.94 32.36 -44.39
N GLU A 373 -38.06 31.70 -44.07
CA GLU A 373 -39.32 31.49 -44.83
C GLU A 373 -39.44 30.00 -45.21
N ASP A 374 -40.68 29.52 -45.13
CA ASP A 374 -41.26 28.31 -45.70
C ASP A 374 -40.96 26.95 -45.04
N ASP A 375 -41.90 26.03 -44.83
CA ASP A 375 -43.37 25.99 -44.74
C ASP A 375 -43.68 24.50 -44.48
N ASP A 376 -44.92 24.24 -44.05
CA ASP A 376 -45.69 23.00 -44.28
C ASP A 376 -45.58 21.80 -43.30
N ASP A 377 -46.73 21.62 -42.63
CA ASP A 377 -47.55 20.40 -42.53
C ASP A 377 -47.62 19.65 -41.19
N ASP A 378 -48.54 20.14 -40.34
CA ASP A 378 -49.81 19.49 -39.98
C ASP A 378 -49.88 17.96 -39.77
N ARG A 379 -50.65 17.62 -38.71
CA ARG A 379 -51.52 16.45 -38.48
C ARG A 379 -51.04 15.48 -37.41
N ASP A 380 -51.90 14.93 -36.55
CA ASP A 380 -53.31 15.17 -36.19
C ASP A 380 -53.52 14.27 -34.95
N ASP A 381 -54.51 14.64 -34.17
CA ASP A 381 -55.08 13.95 -33.01
C ASP A 381 -55.38 12.46 -33.24
N ASN A 382 -55.40 11.67 -32.15
CA ASN A 382 -56.55 10.84 -31.73
C ASN A 382 -56.24 10.06 -30.43
N ASP A 383 -56.84 10.54 -29.33
CA ASP A 383 -57.89 9.88 -28.56
C ASP A 383 -57.87 8.34 -28.38
N ASP A 384 -57.94 7.96 -27.09
CA ASP A 384 -58.94 7.07 -26.49
C ASP A 384 -59.02 5.59 -26.96
N ARG A 385 -58.70 4.64 -26.05
CA ARG A 385 -59.65 3.70 -25.38
C ARG A 385 -59.09 2.33 -25.02
N ASP A 386 -59.35 1.99 -23.75
CA ASP A 386 -60.09 0.83 -23.24
C ASP A 386 -59.75 -0.59 -23.71
N ASP A 387 -59.38 -1.37 -22.67
CA ASP A 387 -59.97 -2.64 -22.25
C ASP A 387 -59.72 -3.95 -23.03
N GLU A 388 -59.65 -4.99 -22.18
CA GLU A 388 -60.01 -6.40 -22.35
C GLU A 388 -58.89 -7.40 -22.65
N ASP A 389 -58.52 -8.09 -21.56
CA ASP A 389 -58.78 -9.52 -21.35
C ASP A 389 -58.17 -10.58 -22.28
N ASP A 390 -57.49 -11.50 -21.59
CA ASP A 390 -57.59 -12.96 -21.67
C ASP A 390 -56.86 -13.77 -22.77
N GLU A 391 -56.45 -14.95 -22.27
CA GLU A 391 -56.25 -16.26 -22.92
C GLU A 391 -54.82 -16.65 -23.37
N ASP A 392 -54.16 -17.41 -22.48
CA ASP A 392 -53.84 -18.84 -22.60
C ASP A 392 -53.22 -19.40 -23.91
N ASP A 393 -52.24 -20.28 -23.65
CA ASP A 393 -51.81 -21.47 -24.40
C ASP A 393 -51.17 -21.31 -25.79
N ASP A 394 -49.98 -21.91 -25.95
CA ASP A 394 -49.74 -23.02 -26.90
C ASP A 394 -48.23 -23.38 -27.01
N ASP A 395 -47.94 -24.59 -26.50
CA ASP A 395 -47.30 -25.71 -27.22
C ASP A 395 -45.87 -25.63 -27.78
N ASP A 396 -45.09 -26.60 -27.28
CA ASP A 396 -44.35 -27.64 -28.01
C ASP A 396 -43.33 -27.26 -29.08
N ARG A 397 -42.06 -27.62 -28.82
CA ARG A 397 -41.14 -28.08 -29.85
C ARG A 397 -40.39 -29.35 -29.46
N ASP A 398 -40.97 -30.43 -29.95
CA ASP A 398 -40.43 -31.73 -30.38
C ASP A 398 -38.92 -31.77 -30.76
N ASP A 399 -38.29 -32.80 -30.20
CA ASP A 399 -37.62 -33.92 -30.87
C ASP A 399 -36.64 -33.68 -32.03
N ASN A 400 -35.41 -34.17 -31.82
CA ASN A 400 -34.70 -34.90 -32.88
C ASN A 400 -34.13 -36.20 -32.32
N ASP A 401 -34.75 -37.26 -32.82
CA ASP A 401 -34.45 -38.68 -32.74
C ASP A 401 -33.00 -39.09 -33.11
N ASP A 402 -32.55 -40.08 -32.37
CA ASP A 402 -31.99 -41.37 -32.79
C ASP A 402 -30.81 -41.43 -33.78
N ARG A 403 -29.68 -41.94 -33.25
CA ARG A 403 -28.93 -43.00 -33.93
C ARG A 403 -28.52 -44.09 -32.97
N ASP A 404 -29.29 -45.17 -33.07
CA ASP A 404 -29.02 -46.50 -32.54
C ASP A 404 -27.80 -47.19 -33.18
N ASP A 405 -27.25 -48.10 -32.36
CA ASP A 405 -26.97 -49.51 -32.64
C ASP A 405 -25.54 -50.02 -32.93
N GLU A 406 -25.13 -50.85 -31.96
CA GLU A 406 -24.52 -52.20 -32.04
C GLU A 406 -23.02 -52.32 -32.34
N ASP A 407 -22.26 -52.84 -31.38
CA ASP A 407 -21.98 -54.29 -31.32
C ASP A 407 -21.09 -54.66 -30.12
N ASP A 408 -21.44 -55.79 -29.52
CA ASP A 408 -20.86 -56.51 -28.39
C ASP A 408 -19.37 -56.90 -28.56
N GLU A 409 -18.67 -57.18 -27.46
CA GLU A 409 -18.18 -58.53 -27.12
C GLU A 409 -17.22 -58.52 -25.91
N ASP A 410 -17.65 -59.27 -24.89
CA ASP A 410 -16.91 -60.25 -24.09
C ASP A 410 -15.95 -59.83 -22.96
N ASP A 411 -16.44 -60.07 -21.73
CA ASP A 411 -15.94 -61.01 -20.73
C ASP A 411 -14.40 -61.11 -20.48
N ASP A 412 -13.99 -60.88 -19.23
CA ASP A 412 -13.47 -61.96 -18.36
C ASP A 412 -13.00 -61.41 -16.99
N ASP A 413 -13.67 -61.95 -15.95
CA ASP A 413 -13.11 -62.49 -14.72
C ASP A 413 -12.68 -61.58 -13.54
N ASP A 414 -13.60 -61.54 -12.56
CA ASP A 414 -13.46 -62.10 -11.20
C ASP A 414 -12.29 -61.68 -10.30
N ARG A 415 -12.67 -60.98 -9.21
CA ARG A 415 -12.51 -61.42 -7.80
C ARG A 415 -13.24 -60.42 -6.89
N ASP A 416 -14.41 -60.79 -6.39
CA ASP A 416 -14.65 -61.50 -5.12
C ASP A 416 -14.34 -60.59 -3.90
N ASP A 417 -15.34 -59.80 -3.52
CA ASP A 417 -16.16 -59.90 -2.29
C ASP A 417 -15.53 -60.21 -0.92
N GLU A 418 -16.27 -59.71 0.09
CA GLU A 418 -16.30 -60.03 1.53
C GLU A 418 -15.52 -59.01 2.40
N ASP A 419 -16.11 -58.20 3.28
CA ASP A 419 -17.39 -58.33 4.01
C ASP A 419 -18.00 -56.99 4.45
N ASP A 420 -19.32 -57.05 4.57
CA ASP A 420 -20.34 -56.13 5.08
C ASP A 420 -20.24 -55.80 6.59
N GLU A 421 -21.19 -54.95 7.02
CA GLU A 421 -21.72 -54.70 8.39
C GLU A 421 -21.10 -53.46 9.09
N ASP A 422 -21.83 -52.39 9.47
CA ASP A 422 -23.24 -52.23 9.82
C ASP A 422 -23.76 -50.79 9.62
N ASP A 423 -25.08 -50.72 9.46
CA ASP A 423 -26.00 -49.58 9.43
C ASP A 423 -26.07 -48.75 10.73
N ASP A 424 -26.88 -47.68 10.65
CA ASP A 424 -27.54 -46.88 11.71
C ASP A 424 -26.86 -45.53 12.08
N ASP A 425 -27.32 -44.42 11.48
CA ASP A 425 -28.44 -43.65 12.04
C ASP A 425 -28.69 -42.33 11.27
N ASP A 426 -29.91 -42.22 10.76
CA ASP A 426 -30.57 -41.01 10.25
C ASP A 426 -30.69 -39.92 11.33
N ARG A 427 -30.36 -38.66 10.98
CA ARG A 427 -30.96 -37.42 11.50
C ARG A 427 -30.83 -36.34 10.42
N ASP A 428 -31.89 -36.08 9.68
CA ASP A 428 -33.04 -35.21 9.99
C ASP A 428 -32.84 -33.87 9.28
N ASP A 429 -33.78 -33.64 8.36
CA ASP A 429 -34.02 -32.47 7.52
C ASP A 429 -34.31 -31.18 8.32
N GLU A 430 -34.51 -30.08 7.58
CA GLU A 430 -35.01 -28.72 7.96
C GLU A 430 -33.86 -27.67 7.94
N ASP A 431 -33.79 -26.66 7.05
CA ASP A 431 -34.84 -25.90 6.36
C ASP A 431 -34.34 -25.28 5.03
N ASP A 432 -35.11 -25.50 3.96
CA ASP A 432 -35.22 -24.63 2.78
C ASP A 432 -36.41 -23.68 3.05
N GLU A 433 -36.20 -22.36 3.07
CA GLU A 433 -37.29 -21.37 2.95
C GLU A 433 -36.92 -20.30 1.90
N ASP A 434 -37.54 -20.49 0.72
CA ASP A 434 -38.35 -19.54 -0.05
C ASP A 434 -37.74 -18.24 -0.62
N ASP A 435 -37.53 -18.28 -1.94
CA ASP A 435 -37.79 -17.17 -2.86
C ASP A 435 -39.30 -16.86 -2.91
N ASP A 436 -39.68 -15.58 -2.81
CA ASP A 436 -40.93 -15.03 -3.38
C ASP A 436 -40.84 -13.49 -3.52
N ASP A 437 -40.60 -13.06 -4.76
CA ASP A 437 -41.39 -12.12 -5.57
C ASP A 437 -41.84 -10.71 -5.07
N ASP A 438 -41.45 -9.73 -5.89
CA ASP A 438 -42.26 -8.68 -6.53
C ASP A 438 -43.16 -7.70 -5.74
N ARG A 439 -42.74 -6.42 -5.85
CA ARG A 439 -43.49 -5.27 -6.43
C ARG A 439 -44.70 -4.60 -5.74
N ASP A 440 -44.72 -3.31 -6.07
CA ASP A 440 -45.82 -2.34 -6.20
C ASP A 440 -46.25 -1.51 -4.98
N ASP A 441 -45.97 -0.22 -5.11
CA ASP A 441 -46.89 0.92 -5.04
C ASP A 441 -48.13 0.76 -4.15
N GLU A 442 -48.34 1.68 -3.20
CA GLU A 442 -49.49 2.60 -3.24
C GLU A 442 -49.18 3.86 -2.40
N ASP A 443 -49.47 5.00 -3.04
CA ASP A 443 -49.67 6.31 -2.44
C ASP A 443 -50.78 6.29 -1.38
N ASP A 444 -50.70 7.21 -0.41
CA ASP A 444 -51.84 7.95 0.18
C ASP A 444 -51.26 8.87 1.27
N GLU A 445 -51.01 10.12 0.93
CA GLU A 445 -51.92 11.26 1.19
C GLU A 445 -52.18 11.52 2.68
N ASP A 446 -51.54 12.60 3.12
CA ASP A 446 -52.14 13.76 3.77
C ASP A 446 -52.78 13.67 5.17
N ASP A 447 -52.59 14.82 5.81
CA ASP A 447 -53.43 15.45 6.81
C ASP A 447 -53.16 15.18 8.31
N ASP A 448 -52.73 16.30 8.89
CA ASP A 448 -53.32 16.91 10.06
C ASP A 448 -52.72 16.61 11.44
N ASP A 449 -52.10 17.69 11.92
CA ASP A 449 -52.51 18.38 13.14
C ASP A 449 -51.80 18.02 14.46
N ASP A 450 -51.12 19.07 14.91
CA ASP A 450 -51.28 19.66 16.24
C ASP A 450 -50.65 18.96 17.45
N ARG A 451 -49.66 19.70 17.96
CA ARG A 451 -49.59 20.24 19.34
C ARG A 451 -48.73 19.54 20.37
N ASP A 452 -47.74 20.34 20.75
CA ASP A 452 -47.52 20.88 22.09
C ASP A 452 -47.34 19.91 23.26
N ASP A 453 -46.14 20.04 23.83
CA ASP A 453 -45.84 20.16 25.25
C ASP A 453 -46.29 19.02 26.17
N ASN A 454 -45.31 18.32 26.74
CA ASN A 454 -45.20 18.18 28.20
C ASN A 454 -43.78 17.73 28.57
N ASP A 455 -43.03 18.67 29.14
CA ASP A 455 -42.52 18.67 30.52
C ASP A 455 -42.22 17.32 31.22
N ASP A 456 -41.07 17.38 31.90
CA ASP A 456 -40.71 16.69 33.15
C ASP A 456 -40.42 15.19 33.09
N ARG A 457 -39.13 14.82 33.22
CA ARG A 457 -38.60 13.89 34.25
C ARG A 457 -37.12 14.13 34.54
N ASP A 458 -36.86 14.91 35.59
CA ASP A 458 -35.75 14.67 36.51
C ASP A 458 -36.21 13.66 37.59
N ASP A 459 -35.23 12.99 38.22
CA ASP A 459 -35.22 12.22 39.50
C ASP A 459 -34.49 10.88 39.27
N GLU A 460 -33.18 10.79 39.53
CA GLU A 460 -32.52 10.56 40.83
C GLU A 460 -32.73 9.14 41.41
N ASP A 461 -31.58 8.45 41.49
CA ASP A 461 -31.06 7.71 42.64
C ASP A 461 -31.60 6.33 43.08
N ASP A 462 -30.59 5.51 43.39
CA ASP A 462 -30.46 4.56 44.51
C ASP A 462 -30.75 3.06 44.34
N GLU A 463 -29.62 2.34 44.50
CA GLU A 463 -29.36 1.25 45.45
C GLU A 463 -29.81 -0.19 45.14
N ASP A 464 -28.78 -1.04 45.00
CA ASP A 464 -28.51 -2.29 45.71
C ASP A 464 -29.69 -3.24 46.01
N ASP A 465 -29.57 -4.48 45.54
CA ASP A 465 -29.88 -5.65 46.38
C ASP A 465 -29.11 -6.90 45.92
N ASP A 466 -28.60 -7.58 46.94
CA ASP A 466 -27.70 -8.72 46.98
C ASP A 466 -28.32 -10.07 46.56
N ASP A 467 -27.41 -11.06 46.50
CA ASP A 467 -27.56 -12.46 46.95
C ASP A 467 -28.01 -13.56 45.96
N ASP A 468 -27.09 -14.52 45.78
CA ASP A 468 -27.20 -15.94 46.20
C ASP A 468 -26.76 -16.98 45.13
N ARG A 469 -25.66 -17.68 45.49
CA ARG A 469 -25.44 -19.16 45.43
C ARG A 469 -24.92 -19.78 44.13
N ASP A 470 -23.67 -20.26 44.14
CA ASP A 470 -23.20 -21.58 44.67
C ASP A 470 -23.60 -22.72 43.74
N ASP A 471 -22.61 -23.31 43.06
CA ASP A 471 -22.38 -24.77 43.07
C ASP A 471 -20.93 -25.08 42.65
N ASN A 472 -20.20 -25.64 43.62
CA ASN A 472 -18.91 -26.31 43.50
C ASN A 472 -19.12 -27.79 43.07
N ASP A 473 -18.00 -28.43 42.74
CA ASP A 473 -17.77 -29.89 42.65
C ASP A 473 -18.20 -30.50 41.28
N ASP A 474 -17.34 -31.20 40.53
CA ASP A 474 -16.60 -32.40 40.94
C ASP A 474 -15.57 -32.83 39.84
N ARG A 475 -14.40 -33.31 40.31
CA ARG A 475 -13.59 -34.49 39.86
C ARG A 475 -12.77 -34.41 38.57
N ASP A 476 -11.45 -34.55 38.63
CA ASP A 476 -10.63 -35.75 38.96
C ASP A 476 -10.84 -36.89 37.95
N ASP A 477 -9.85 -37.09 37.07
CA ASP A 477 -9.39 -38.42 36.63
C ASP A 477 -7.90 -38.31 36.24
N GLU A 478 -7.04 -38.74 37.18
CA GLU A 478 -5.69 -39.25 36.95
C GLU A 478 -5.78 -40.69 36.40
N ASP A 479 -4.64 -41.21 35.92
CA ASP A 479 -4.35 -42.59 35.47
C ASP A 479 -4.70 -42.85 33.97
N ASP A 480 -3.77 -43.26 33.10
CA ASP A 480 -2.98 -44.49 33.21
C ASP A 480 -1.53 -44.36 32.69
N GLU A 481 -0.61 -44.86 33.53
CA GLU A 481 0.72 -45.35 33.17
C GLU A 481 0.63 -46.73 32.46
N ASP A 482 1.78 -47.18 31.95
CA ASP A 482 2.15 -48.54 31.51
C ASP A 482 1.94 -48.90 30.02
N ASP A 483 3.05 -48.96 29.27
CA ASP A 483 3.71 -50.25 29.07
C ASP A 483 5.12 -50.12 28.45
N ASP A 484 6.07 -50.72 29.17
CA ASP A 484 7.38 -51.18 28.72
C ASP A 484 7.26 -52.16 27.53
N ASP A 485 8.25 -52.17 26.61
CA ASP A 485 9.03 -53.40 26.35
C ASP A 485 10.16 -53.22 25.31
N ASP A 486 11.36 -53.58 25.77
CA ASP A 486 12.46 -54.31 25.11
C ASP A 486 13.16 -53.73 23.86
N ARG A 487 14.41 -53.27 24.00
CA ARG A 487 15.67 -54.07 23.88
C ARG A 487 15.91 -54.64 22.47
N ASP A 488 17.00 -54.19 21.85
CA ASP A 488 18.03 -55.12 21.39
C ASP A 488 19.41 -54.47 21.31
N ASP A 489 20.35 -55.17 21.93
CA ASP A 489 21.78 -54.94 21.99
C ASP A 489 22.46 -55.10 20.61
N ASN A 490 23.53 -54.35 20.37
CA ASN A 490 24.76 -54.89 19.78
C ASN A 490 25.97 -54.01 20.12
N ASP A 491 26.67 -54.42 21.18
CA ASP A 491 28.11 -54.28 21.34
C ASP A 491 28.86 -54.85 20.11
N ASP A 492 29.91 -54.18 19.64
CA ASP A 492 31.28 -54.73 19.65
C ASP A 492 32.26 -53.94 18.73
N ARG A 493 33.35 -53.48 19.38
CA ARG A 493 34.79 -53.64 19.00
C ARG A 493 35.61 -52.52 18.34
N ASP A 494 36.58 -52.11 19.17
CA ASP A 494 38.05 -52.24 18.99
C ASP A 494 38.86 -51.20 18.19
N ASP A 495 39.55 -50.38 18.98
CA ASP A 495 41.02 -50.28 19.11
C ASP A 495 41.93 -49.78 17.97
N ASN A 496 42.91 -48.98 18.46
CA ASN A 496 44.28 -48.77 17.98
C ASN A 496 44.52 -47.79 16.80
N ASP A 497 45.64 -47.06 16.69
CA ASP A 497 46.82 -46.83 17.53
C ASP A 497 47.53 -45.58 17.01
N ARG A 498 48.32 -44.98 17.90
CA ARG A 498 49.39 -43.97 17.78
C ARG A 498 49.95 -43.60 16.40
N GLY A 499 50.22 -42.29 16.25
CA GLY A 499 51.21 -41.76 15.29
C GLY A 499 51.87 -40.47 15.76
N ARG A 500 52.97 -40.58 16.50
CA ARG A 500 53.86 -39.48 16.91
C ARG A 500 54.60 -38.89 15.70
N GLY A 501 54.71 -37.56 15.63
CA GLY A 501 55.67 -36.87 14.74
C GLY A 501 56.26 -35.63 15.39
N ARG A 502 57.50 -35.75 15.88
CA ARG A 502 58.34 -34.67 16.43
C ARG A 502 59.08 -33.93 15.29
N GLY A 503 59.05 -32.59 15.33
CA GLY A 503 60.15 -31.62 15.07
C GLY A 503 60.84 -31.63 13.68
N PRO A 504 61.69 -30.62 13.35
CA PRO A 504 62.41 -29.76 14.29
C PRO A 504 62.43 -28.23 13.97
N GLU A 505 62.80 -27.48 15.01
CA GLU A 505 63.71 -26.32 15.10
C GLU A 505 64.00 -25.44 13.86
N GLY A 506 63.90 -24.12 14.08
CA GLY A 506 64.46 -23.09 13.20
C GLY A 506 64.38 -21.71 13.85
N ASP A 507 65.49 -21.30 14.46
CA ASP A 507 65.74 -20.02 15.11
C ASP A 507 65.58 -18.79 14.19
N GLY A 508 65.25 -17.63 14.78
CA GLY A 508 65.23 -16.36 14.05
C GLY A 508 64.96 -15.14 14.95
N GLU A 509 65.97 -14.76 15.73
CA GLU A 509 66.05 -13.51 16.49
C GLU A 509 66.11 -12.24 15.61
N GLY A 510 65.56 -11.14 16.13
CA GLY A 510 65.87 -9.75 15.76
C GLY A 510 64.62 -8.95 15.37
N GLY A 511 64.22 -7.85 15.98
CA GLY A 511 64.77 -6.96 17.01
C GLY A 511 63.98 -5.62 16.88
N PRO A 512 63.72 -4.86 17.96
CA PRO A 512 62.86 -3.67 17.89
C PRO A 512 63.65 -2.39 17.57
N GLY A 513 63.24 -1.65 16.54
CA GLY A 513 63.80 -0.35 16.18
C GLY A 513 62.88 0.81 16.57
N ARG A 514 63.24 1.56 17.61
CA ARG A 514 62.67 2.89 17.97
C ARG A 514 63.50 4.01 17.29
N GLY A 515 62.84 4.89 16.52
CA GLY A 515 63.10 6.32 16.18
C GLY A 515 64.55 6.85 15.98
N PRO A 516 64.78 8.18 15.85
CA PRO A 516 63.86 9.34 15.79
C PRO A 516 64.25 10.34 14.64
N PRO A 517 64.17 11.69 14.80
CA PRO A 517 63.23 12.60 14.13
C PRO A 517 63.85 13.52 13.05
N SER A 518 63.02 14.17 12.24
CA SER A 518 63.13 15.59 11.78
C SER A 518 61.97 15.93 10.86
#